data_AF-A0A3B8L5R0-F1
#
_entry.id   AF-A0A3B8L5R0-F1
#
_cell.length_a   1.000
_cell.length_b   1.000
_cell.length_c   1.000
_cell.angle_alpha   90.00
_cell.angle_beta   90.00
_cell.angle_gamma   90.00
#
_symmetry.space_group_name_H-M   'P 1'
#
loop_
_entity.id
_entity.type
_entity.pdbx_description
1 polymer ?
#
loop_
_entity_poly.entity_id
_entity_poly.type
_entity_poly.pdbx_seq_one_letter_code
_entity_poly.pdbx_strand_id
1 'polypeptide(L)'
;RRALRDLSAPGTAYRDDPFLGDDPQPSHWDDRYRGDADNGGVHINSGIPNHAFYRASLELGGFAWETLGESWYQALHLLNRDSRFQDCAEVTERETARQYGVRSREVRSVRRGWRAVGIVV
;
A
#
# COMPACT_ATOMS: atom_id res chain seq x y z
N ARG A 1 21.23 8.94 3.84
CA ARG A 1 19.82 9.20 3.43
C ARG A 1 19.66 8.91 1.94
N ARG A 2 18.76 7.99 1.53
CA ARG A 2 18.52 7.67 0.10
C ARG A 2 17.29 8.37 -0.45
N ALA A 3 16.21 8.39 0.33
CA ALA A 3 14.94 9.03 0.01
C ALA A 3 14.24 9.44 1.31
N LEU A 4 13.05 10.04 1.20
CA LEU A 4 12.17 10.26 2.34
C LEU A 4 11.45 8.97 2.76
N ARG A 5 11.03 8.14 1.79
CA ARG A 5 10.27 6.90 1.98
C ARG A 5 10.67 5.89 0.91
N ASP A 6 10.46 4.60 1.20
CA ASP A 6 10.70 3.51 0.27
C ASP A 6 9.46 2.62 0.17
N LEU A 7 8.80 2.60 -0.99
CA LEU A 7 7.63 1.74 -1.23
C LEU A 7 8.03 0.25 -1.27
N SER A 8 9.25 -0.06 -1.73
CA SER A 8 9.75 -1.42 -1.86
C SER A 8 10.17 -2.05 -0.54
N ALA A 9 10.63 -1.23 0.40
CA ALA A 9 11.07 -1.65 1.72
C ALA A 9 10.83 -0.53 2.75
N PRO A 10 9.59 -0.31 3.21
CA PRO A 10 9.29 0.68 4.23
C PRO A 10 10.16 0.48 5.49
N GLY A 11 10.64 1.56 6.08
CA GLY A 11 11.54 1.52 7.24
C GLY A 11 13.02 1.45 6.89
N THR A 12 13.37 1.58 5.60
CA THR A 12 14.77 1.47 5.12
C THR A 12 15.24 2.67 4.29
N ALA A 13 14.42 3.71 4.12
CA ALA A 13 14.77 4.85 3.26
C ALA A 13 15.98 5.66 3.80
N TYR A 14 16.14 5.64 5.12
CA TYR A 14 17.26 6.26 5.85
C TYR A 14 17.46 5.57 7.20
N ARG A 15 18.69 5.73 7.72
CA ARG A 15 19.15 5.25 9.02
C ARG A 15 20.14 6.26 9.57
N ASP A 16 20.16 6.44 10.89
CA ASP A 16 21.06 7.32 11.63
C ASP A 16 21.09 8.76 11.07
N ASP A 17 19.95 9.28 10.59
CA ASP A 17 19.88 10.65 10.13
C ASP A 17 20.04 11.60 11.34
N PRO A 18 20.94 12.60 11.27
CA PRO A 18 21.27 13.44 12.42
C PRO A 18 20.09 14.30 12.92
N PHE A 19 19.03 14.46 12.13
CA PHE A 19 17.85 15.23 12.50
C PHE A 19 16.58 14.36 12.63
N LEU A 20 16.50 13.27 11.87
CA LEU A 20 15.28 12.46 11.76
C LEU A 20 15.40 11.08 12.39
N GLY A 21 16.60 10.62 12.74
CA GLY A 21 16.84 9.27 13.22
C GLY A 21 16.65 8.22 12.11
N ASP A 22 15.95 7.15 12.43
CA ASP A 22 15.66 6.03 11.52
C ASP A 22 14.26 6.17 10.89
N ASP A 23 14.10 5.60 9.69
CA ASP A 23 12.80 5.53 9.02
C ASP A 23 11.80 4.70 9.84
N PRO A 24 10.70 5.30 10.34
CA PRO A 24 9.79 4.60 11.26
C PRO A 24 8.72 3.78 10.54
N GLN A 25 8.67 3.75 9.21
CA GLN A 25 7.55 3.16 8.48
C GLN A 25 7.48 1.63 8.61
N PRO A 26 6.38 1.05 9.12
CA PRO A 26 6.16 -0.38 9.04
C PRO A 26 5.80 -0.82 7.61
N SER A 27 6.21 -2.03 7.25
CA SER A 27 5.84 -2.68 5.99
C SER A 27 4.67 -3.66 6.12
N HIS A 28 4.27 -4.00 7.34
CA HIS A 28 3.21 -4.98 7.64
C HIS A 28 2.21 -4.46 8.68
N TRP A 29 0.96 -4.91 8.60
CA TRP A 29 -0.15 -4.46 9.46
C TRP A 29 0.05 -4.78 10.96
N ASP A 30 0.74 -5.87 11.25
CA ASP A 30 1.01 -6.29 12.64
C ASP A 30 1.90 -5.28 13.37
N ASP A 31 2.83 -4.66 12.64
CA ASP A 31 3.80 -3.68 13.14
C ASP A 31 3.30 -2.25 13.07
N ARG A 32 2.02 -2.04 12.73
CA ARG A 32 1.45 -0.70 12.59
C ARG A 32 1.64 0.10 13.89
N TYR A 33 1.97 1.37 13.72
CA TYR A 33 1.99 2.34 14.81
C TYR A 33 0.57 2.54 15.37
N ARG A 34 0.44 2.58 16.70
CA ARG A 34 -0.83 2.69 17.44
C ARG A 34 -0.88 3.86 18.43
N GLY A 35 0.12 4.75 18.40
CA GLY A 35 0.13 5.94 19.25
C GLY A 35 -0.58 7.12 18.60
N ASP A 36 -0.61 8.25 19.31
CA ASP A 36 -1.37 9.44 18.91
C ASP A 36 -0.54 10.49 18.14
N ALA A 37 0.78 10.32 18.08
CA ALA A 37 1.63 11.22 17.31
C ALA A 37 1.30 11.15 15.82
N ASP A 38 1.69 12.18 15.05
CA ASP A 38 1.52 12.19 13.60
C ASP A 38 0.06 11.93 13.17
N ASN A 39 -0.88 12.53 13.92
CA ASN A 39 -2.33 12.35 13.72
C ASN A 39 -2.77 10.87 13.71
N GLY A 40 -2.18 10.04 14.58
CA GLY A 40 -2.38 8.59 14.57
C GLY A 40 -1.46 7.84 13.60
N GLY A 41 -0.29 8.41 13.28
CA GLY A 41 0.72 7.81 12.41
C GLY A 41 0.38 7.83 10.92
N VAL A 42 -0.22 8.89 10.39
CA VAL A 42 -0.64 8.95 8.98
C VAL A 42 0.55 8.83 8.01
N HIS A 43 1.69 9.43 8.34
CA HIS A 43 2.92 9.31 7.55
C HIS A 43 3.66 8.01 7.89
N ILE A 44 3.64 7.59 9.16
CA ILE A 44 4.28 6.35 9.63
C ILE A 44 3.63 5.13 8.94
N ASN A 45 2.33 4.93 9.15
CA ASN A 45 1.59 3.76 8.68
C ASN A 45 1.38 3.72 7.17
N SER A 46 1.66 4.82 6.43
CA SER A 46 1.55 4.85 4.97
C SER A 46 2.48 3.86 4.25
N GLY A 47 3.52 3.36 4.92
CA GLY A 47 4.38 2.29 4.42
C GLY A 47 3.62 1.00 4.06
N ILE A 48 2.56 0.67 4.80
CA ILE A 48 1.76 -0.54 4.61
C ILE A 48 1.04 -0.54 3.24
N PRO A 49 0.16 0.42 2.91
CA PRO A 49 -0.50 0.45 1.60
C PRO A 49 0.49 0.73 0.44
N ASN A 50 1.58 1.46 0.71
CA ASN A 50 2.66 1.66 -0.25
C ASN A 50 3.32 0.33 -0.67
N HIS A 51 3.65 -0.52 0.32
CA HIS A 51 4.24 -1.82 0.06
C HIS A 51 3.24 -2.75 -0.64
N ALA A 52 1.95 -2.70 -0.28
CA ALA A 52 0.91 -3.47 -0.96
C ALA A 52 0.86 -3.17 -2.46
N PHE A 53 0.84 -1.88 -2.84
CA PHE A 53 0.83 -1.45 -4.25
C PHE A 53 2.12 -1.87 -4.98
N TYR A 54 3.28 -1.71 -4.34
CA TYR A 54 4.57 -2.15 -4.90
C TYR A 54 4.57 -3.66 -5.18
N ARG A 55 4.15 -4.48 -4.21
CA ARG A 55 4.12 -5.95 -4.34
C ARG A 55 3.14 -6.40 -5.42
N ALA A 56 1.96 -5.78 -5.49
CA ALA A 56 0.99 -6.08 -6.54
C ALA A 56 1.53 -5.72 -7.93
N SER A 57 2.17 -4.55 -8.05
CA SER A 57 2.74 -4.07 -9.32
C SER A 57 3.91 -4.95 -9.79
N LEU A 58 4.78 -5.37 -8.89
CA LEU A 58 5.86 -6.31 -9.22
C LEU A 58 5.35 -7.69 -9.62
N GLU A 59 4.35 -8.23 -8.91
CA GLU A 59 3.76 -9.54 -9.24
C GLU A 59 3.11 -9.52 -10.63
N LEU A 60 2.45 -8.42 -11.00
CA LEU A 60 1.80 -8.29 -12.30
C LEU A 60 2.81 -8.06 -13.44
N GLY A 61 3.84 -7.26 -13.18
CA GLY A 61 4.80 -6.80 -14.18
C GLY A 61 4.22 -5.78 -15.16
N GLY A 62 5.03 -5.36 -16.13
CA GLY A 62 4.67 -4.32 -17.07
C GLY A 62 4.64 -2.92 -16.46
N PHE A 63 3.95 -2.00 -17.10
CA PHE A 63 3.82 -0.62 -16.63
C PHE A 63 2.68 -0.51 -15.62
N ALA A 64 3.03 -0.21 -14.37
CA ALA A 64 2.05 -0.16 -13.28
C ALA A 64 0.91 0.84 -13.54
N TRP A 65 1.20 1.97 -14.23
CA TRP A 65 0.19 3.00 -14.53
C TRP A 65 -0.83 2.59 -15.59
N GLU A 66 -0.54 1.61 -16.44
CA GLU A 66 -1.47 1.11 -17.47
C GLU A 66 -2.47 0.07 -16.91
N THR A 67 -2.24 -0.40 -15.68
CA THR A 67 -3.05 -1.44 -15.05
C THR A 67 -3.47 -1.07 -13.63
N LEU A 68 -2.69 -1.47 -12.63
CA LEU A 68 -3.04 -1.26 -11.22
C LEU A 68 -3.16 0.21 -10.85
N GLY A 69 -2.40 1.10 -11.49
CA GLY A 69 -2.52 2.54 -11.31
C GLY A 69 -3.92 3.06 -11.64
N GLU A 70 -4.53 2.59 -12.73
CA GLU A 70 -5.92 2.92 -13.08
C GLU A 70 -6.90 2.35 -12.05
N SER A 71 -6.71 1.10 -11.61
CA SER A 71 -7.56 0.49 -10.58
C SER A 71 -7.49 1.21 -9.23
N TRP A 72 -6.30 1.63 -8.79
CA TRP A 72 -6.11 2.44 -7.58
C TRP A 72 -6.74 3.84 -7.73
N TYR A 73 -6.61 4.44 -8.91
CA TYR A 73 -7.21 5.73 -9.19
C TYR A 73 -8.74 5.68 -9.14
N GLN A 74 -9.35 4.64 -9.72
CA GLN A 74 -10.81 4.44 -9.61
C GLN A 74 -11.23 4.16 -8.16
N ALA A 75 -10.46 3.37 -7.41
CA ALA A 75 -10.73 3.11 -6.00
C ALA A 75 -10.74 4.39 -5.16
N LEU A 76 -9.87 5.36 -5.43
CA LEU A 76 -9.83 6.65 -4.74
C LEU A 76 -11.18 7.37 -4.75
N HIS A 77 -11.93 7.28 -5.85
CA HIS A 77 -13.25 7.93 -5.98
C HIS A 77 -14.38 7.22 -5.23
N LEU A 78 -14.14 6.01 -4.74
CA LEU A 78 -15.13 5.16 -4.06
C LEU A 78 -14.86 5.03 -2.55
N LEU A 79 -13.69 5.50 -2.10
CA LEU A 79 -13.36 5.59 -0.69
C LEU A 79 -14.00 6.83 -0.07
N ASN A 80 -14.30 6.73 1.22
CA ASN A 80 -14.87 7.81 2.01
C ASN A 80 -13.81 8.37 2.98
N ARG A 81 -14.12 9.51 3.60
CA ARG A 81 -13.22 10.20 4.54
C ARG A 81 -12.72 9.32 5.70
N ASP A 82 -13.51 8.32 6.11
CA ASP A 82 -13.22 7.44 7.24
C ASP A 82 -12.82 6.03 6.81
N SER A 83 -12.56 5.81 5.51
CA SER A 83 -12.14 4.52 4.99
C SER A 83 -10.80 4.07 5.59
N ARG A 84 -10.75 2.80 5.97
CA ARG A 84 -9.59 2.13 6.55
C ARG A 84 -8.82 1.36 5.50
N PHE A 85 -7.66 0.80 5.87
CA PHE A 85 -6.86 0.01 4.94
C PHE A 85 -7.60 -1.22 4.41
N GLN A 86 -8.44 -1.87 5.23
CA GLN A 86 -9.30 -2.97 4.78
C GLN A 86 -10.28 -2.51 3.68
N ASP A 87 -10.94 -1.36 3.87
CA ASP A 87 -11.86 -0.81 2.86
C ASP A 87 -11.12 -0.49 1.55
N CYS A 88 -9.92 0.10 1.64
CA CYS A 88 -9.07 0.36 0.48
C CYS A 88 -8.70 -0.94 -0.25
N ALA A 89 -8.37 -2.00 0.49
CA ALA A 89 -8.03 -3.28 -0.10
C ALA A 89 -9.20 -3.91 -0.85
N GLU A 90 -10.40 -3.88 -0.25
CA GLU A 90 -11.61 -4.45 -0.85
C GLU A 90 -12.05 -3.66 -2.08
N VAL A 91 -12.01 -2.32 -2.01
CA VAL A 91 -12.38 -1.45 -3.14
C VAL A 91 -11.38 -1.61 -4.29
N THR A 92 -10.07 -1.66 -4.02
CA THR A 92 -9.07 -1.86 -5.08
C THR A 92 -9.22 -3.22 -5.75
N GLU A 93 -9.47 -4.30 -5.00
CA GLU A 93 -9.76 -5.62 -5.57
C GLU A 93 -11.01 -5.60 -6.44
N ARG A 94 -12.10 -5.01 -5.95
CA ARG A 94 -13.37 -4.91 -6.67
C ARG A 94 -13.23 -4.14 -7.97
N GLU A 95 -12.56 -2.98 -7.95
CA GLU A 95 -12.38 -2.17 -9.16
C GLU A 95 -11.47 -2.87 -10.17
N THR A 96 -10.44 -3.58 -9.70
CA THR A 96 -9.59 -4.41 -10.56
C THR A 96 -10.40 -5.54 -11.19
N ALA A 97 -11.27 -6.20 -10.41
CA ALA A 97 -12.15 -7.25 -10.90
C ALA A 97 -13.20 -6.74 -11.89
N ARG A 98 -13.69 -5.51 -11.70
CA ARG A 98 -14.60 -4.84 -12.65
C ARG A 98 -13.93 -4.59 -14.00
N GLN A 99 -12.66 -4.17 -13.99
CA GLN A 99 -11.92 -3.82 -15.20
C GLN A 99 -11.40 -5.05 -15.97
N TYR A 100 -10.86 -6.05 -15.26
CA TYR A 100 -10.12 -7.16 -15.87
C TYR A 100 -10.80 -8.53 -15.71
N GLY A 101 -11.85 -8.62 -14.89
CA GLY A 101 -12.57 -9.85 -14.55
C GLY A 101 -12.06 -10.53 -13.27
N VAL A 102 -12.97 -11.16 -12.53
CA VAL A 102 -12.72 -11.74 -11.19
C VAL A 102 -11.64 -12.84 -11.14
N ARG A 103 -11.29 -13.46 -12.28
CA ARG A 103 -10.25 -14.50 -12.41
C ARG A 103 -8.98 -13.99 -13.09
N SER A 104 -8.85 -12.69 -13.31
CA SER A 104 -7.70 -12.10 -14.00
C SER A 104 -6.41 -12.22 -13.20
N ARG A 105 -5.28 -12.01 -13.86
CA ARG A 105 -3.96 -11.97 -13.18
C ARG A 105 -3.81 -10.72 -12.34
N GLU A 106 -4.45 -9.63 -12.75
CA GLU A 106 -4.50 -8.33 -12.07
C GLU A 106 -5.20 -8.47 -10.71
N VAL A 107 -6.36 -9.12 -10.66
CA VAL A 107 -7.05 -9.40 -9.38
C VAL A 107 -6.18 -10.27 -8.47
N ARG A 108 -5.50 -11.28 -9.03
CA ARG A 108 -4.59 -12.13 -8.25
C ARG A 108 -3.41 -11.33 -7.69
N SER A 109 -2.83 -10.40 -8.44
CA SER A 109 -1.71 -9.59 -7.97
C SER A 109 -2.13 -8.62 -6.88
N VAL A 110 -3.32 -8.00 -6.98
CA VAL A 110 -3.89 -7.15 -5.92
C VAL A 110 -4.09 -7.92 -4.63
N ARG A 111 -4.76 -9.09 -4.68
CA ARG A 111 -4.95 -9.95 -3.50
C ARG A 111 -3.62 -10.36 -2.86
N ARG A 112 -2.61 -10.67 -3.68
CA ARG A 112 -1.27 -11.03 -3.18
C ARG A 112 -0.53 -9.84 -2.58
N GLY A 113 -0.64 -8.65 -3.16
CA GLY A 113 -0.03 -7.43 -2.65
C GLY A 113 -0.58 -7.06 -1.26
N TRP A 114 -1.90 -7.04 -1.10
CA TRP A 114 -2.52 -6.79 0.21
C TRP A 114 -2.18 -7.89 1.23
N ARG A 115 -2.20 -9.16 0.81
CA ARG A 115 -1.84 -10.28 1.70
C ARG A 115 -0.39 -10.17 2.17
N ALA A 116 0.52 -9.70 1.33
CA ALA A 116 1.94 -9.53 1.70
C ALA A 116 2.15 -8.51 2.82
N VAL A 117 1.19 -7.62 3.07
CA VAL A 117 1.23 -6.63 4.17
C VAL A 117 0.27 -6.96 5.31
N GLY A 118 -0.31 -8.17 5.31
CA GLY A 118 -1.16 -8.67 6.39
C GLY A 118 -2.64 -8.30 6.26
N ILE A 119 -3.10 -7.87 5.09
CA ILE A 119 -4.50 -7.49 4.82
C ILE A 119 -5.09 -8.45 3.79
N VAL A 120 -6.21 -9.09 4.12
CA VAL A 120 -6.82 -10.14 3.27
C VAL A 120 -8.10 -9.62 2.63
N VAL A 121 -8.23 -9.88 1.32
CA VAL A 121 -9.41 -9.59 0.48
C VAL A 121 -9.71 -10.73 -0.47
#